data_AF-G0KUE1-F1
#
_entry.id   AF-G0KUE1-F1
#
_cell.length_a   1.000
_cell.length_b   1.000
_cell.length_c   1.000
_cell.angle_alpha   90.00
_cell.angle_beta   90.00
_cell.angle_gamma   90.00
#
_symmetry.space_group_name_H-M   'P 1'
#
loop_
_entity.id
_entity.type
_entity.pdbx_description
1 polymer ?
#
loop_
_entity_poly.entity_id
_entity_poly.type
_entity_poly.pdbx_seq_one_letter_code
_entity_poly.pdbx_strand_id
1 'polypeptide(L)'
;MDPASGVIVAQTAAGTSVVLGLMRCGRIWLCPVCAATIRHKRAEEITAAVVEWIKRGGTAYLVTFTARHGHTDRLADLMDALQGTRKTADAPRRPGAYQRLITGGTWAGRRAKDGHRAADREGIRDRIGYVGMIRATEVTVGQINGWHPHIHAIVLVGGRTEGERSAKQIVGTFEPSEAALDEWQGQWRAVWTAALRKVNPQFTPDDRHGVDFKRLETERDANDLAEYIAKTQDGKAPALELARADLKTANGGNVAPFELLGRIGDLTGGMTEDDAAGVGSLEWNLARWHEYERATKGRRAIEWTRYLRQMLGLDGGDTEADDLDLLLAADADGGELRAGVAVTEDGWHAVTRRALDLAATQAAEGTDGNTDPAAMGERVREVLAHADAADAVVVLTSGEVAEAYADMLAALALRREEAAARRRREQDDDQDDDADDRQERAARHIARLRN
;
A
#
# COMPACT_ATOMS: atom_id res chain seq x y z
N MET A 1 -6.24 22.11 8.06
CA MET A 1 -6.42 21.94 9.51
C MET A 1 -7.90 22.05 9.78
N ASP A 2 -8.39 21.54 10.91
CA ASP A 2 -9.75 21.88 11.32
C ASP A 2 -9.77 23.37 11.71
N PRO A 3 -10.51 24.24 11.00
CA PRO A 3 -10.54 25.67 11.29
C PRO A 3 -11.11 25.99 12.68
N ALA A 4 -11.91 25.08 13.25
CA ALA A 4 -12.57 25.29 14.53
C ALA A 4 -11.67 24.97 15.74
N SER A 5 -10.77 23.99 15.61
CA SER A 5 -9.95 23.48 16.71
C SER A 5 -8.44 23.75 16.57
N GLY A 6 -7.97 24.22 15.40
CA GLY A 6 -6.55 24.49 15.16
C GLY A 6 -5.71 23.22 15.16
N VAL A 7 -4.58 23.24 15.86
CA VAL A 7 -3.70 22.08 16.07
C VAL A 7 -3.60 21.80 17.55
N ILE A 8 -3.91 20.59 17.99
CA ILE A 8 -3.78 20.21 19.40
C ILE A 8 -2.52 19.37 19.56
N VAL A 9 -1.57 19.86 20.33
CA VAL A 9 -0.43 19.06 20.79
C VAL A 9 -0.84 18.42 22.12
N ALA A 10 -1.18 17.13 22.11
CA ALA A 10 -1.70 16.39 23.24
C ALA A 10 -0.65 15.47 23.86
N GLN A 11 -0.78 15.21 25.16
CA GLN A 11 0.03 14.27 25.92
C GLN A 11 -0.82 13.03 26.26
N THR A 12 -0.28 11.85 25.99
CA THR A 12 -0.91 10.56 26.31
C THR A 12 -0.65 10.17 27.76
N ALA A 13 -1.41 9.22 28.29
CA ALA A 13 -1.17 8.66 29.62
C ALA A 13 0.23 8.02 29.78
N ALA A 14 0.83 7.53 28.69
CA ALA A 14 2.19 6.99 28.68
C ALA A 14 3.28 8.07 28.62
N GLY A 15 2.87 9.33 28.46
CA GLY A 15 3.72 10.50 28.42
C GLY A 15 4.36 10.81 27.06
N THR A 16 3.85 10.19 26.01
CA THR A 16 4.18 10.54 24.63
C THR A 16 3.34 11.73 24.18
N SER A 17 3.89 12.58 23.30
CA SER A 17 3.11 13.64 22.64
C SER A 17 2.52 13.14 21.32
N VAL A 18 1.28 13.54 21.02
CA VAL A 18 0.62 13.35 19.72
C VAL A 18 0.12 14.70 19.22
N VAL A 19 0.04 14.85 17.90
CA VAL A 19 -0.47 16.07 17.27
C VAL A 19 -1.78 15.75 16.55
N LEU A 20 -2.85 16.45 16.92
CA LEU A 20 -4.20 16.33 16.36
C LEU A 20 -4.57 17.58 15.56
N GLY A 21 -5.62 17.49 14.75
CA GLY A 21 -6.09 18.61 13.91
C GLY A 21 -5.30 18.84 12.62
N LEU A 22 -4.23 18.07 12.41
CA LEU A 22 -3.45 18.09 11.16
C LEU A 22 -4.11 17.26 10.06
N MET A 23 -4.02 17.77 8.84
CA MET A 23 -4.44 17.01 7.66
C MET A 23 -3.33 16.03 7.27
N ARG A 24 -3.70 14.76 7.13
CA ARG A 24 -2.82 13.73 6.58
C ARG A 24 -2.98 13.70 5.06
N CYS A 25 -1.86 13.61 4.33
CA CYS A 25 -1.92 13.62 2.86
C CYS A 25 -2.30 12.26 2.23
N GLY A 26 -2.17 11.15 2.99
CA GLY A 26 -2.44 9.79 2.49
C GLY A 26 -1.50 9.31 1.38
N ARG A 27 -0.41 10.05 1.09
CA ARG A 27 0.47 9.76 -0.06
C ARG A 27 1.52 8.70 0.29
N ILE A 28 1.17 7.43 0.14
CA ILE A 28 2.04 6.27 0.40
C ILE A 28 3.40 6.30 -0.34
N TRP A 29 3.47 6.96 -1.51
CA TRP A 29 4.73 7.09 -2.25
C TRP A 29 5.57 8.30 -1.81
N LEU A 30 4.94 9.39 -1.37
CA LEU A 30 5.62 10.69 -1.32
C LEU A 30 5.81 11.23 0.10
N CYS A 31 5.08 10.69 1.07
CA CYS A 31 5.12 11.18 2.45
C CYS A 31 5.69 10.09 3.37
N PRO A 32 6.92 10.24 3.89
CA PRO A 32 7.52 9.24 4.77
C PRO A 32 6.69 8.99 6.04
N VAL A 33 6.02 10.02 6.56
CA VAL A 33 5.15 9.92 7.74
C VAL A 33 3.91 9.08 7.46
N CYS A 34 3.15 9.40 6.40
CA CYS A 34 1.94 8.66 6.06
C CYS A 34 2.27 7.24 5.57
N ALA A 35 3.32 7.09 4.77
CA ALA A 35 3.72 5.82 4.19
C ALA A 35 4.07 4.78 5.26
N ALA A 36 4.78 5.17 6.32
CA ALA A 36 5.15 4.26 7.40
C ALA A 36 3.90 3.63 8.06
N THR A 37 2.94 4.47 8.46
CA THR A 37 1.70 4.01 9.10
C THR A 37 0.82 3.19 8.15
N ILE A 38 0.59 3.67 6.91
CA ILE A 38 -0.22 2.94 5.92
C ILE A 38 0.40 1.56 5.68
N ARG A 39 1.69 1.50 5.38
CA ARG A 39 2.35 0.23 5.05
C ARG A 39 2.37 -0.73 6.22
N HIS A 40 2.50 -0.23 7.45
CA HIS A 40 2.39 -1.06 8.65
C HIS A 40 1.00 -1.66 8.81
N LYS A 41 -0.07 -0.84 8.83
CA LYS A 41 -1.44 -1.32 8.95
C LYS A 41 -1.84 -2.24 7.78
N ARG A 42 -1.40 -1.94 6.55
CA ARG A 42 -1.59 -2.84 5.39
C ARG A 42 -0.85 -4.16 5.56
N ALA A 43 0.34 -4.18 6.15
CA ALA A 43 1.05 -5.42 6.43
C ALA A 43 0.29 -6.32 7.41
N GLU A 44 -0.36 -5.75 8.42
CA GLU A 44 -1.22 -6.49 9.37
C GLU A 44 -2.41 -7.11 8.63
N GLU A 45 -3.13 -6.33 7.81
CA GLU A 45 -4.25 -6.84 6.99
C GLU A 45 -3.82 -7.98 6.06
N ILE A 46 -2.67 -7.82 5.40
CA ILE A 46 -2.12 -8.83 4.48
C ILE A 46 -1.75 -10.09 5.25
N THR A 47 -1.13 -9.95 6.42
CA THR A 47 -0.77 -11.08 7.28
C THR A 47 -2.01 -11.86 7.70
N ALA A 48 -3.03 -11.17 8.21
CA ALA A 48 -4.29 -11.77 8.62
C ALA A 48 -4.96 -12.52 7.45
N ALA A 49 -5.02 -11.90 6.27
CA ALA A 49 -5.56 -12.53 5.06
C ALA A 49 -4.83 -13.82 4.66
N VAL A 50 -3.50 -13.81 4.66
CA VAL A 50 -2.69 -14.96 4.25
C VAL A 50 -2.80 -16.10 5.27
N VAL A 51 -2.74 -15.78 6.56
CA VAL A 51 -2.90 -16.75 7.64
C VAL A 51 -4.28 -17.41 7.57
N GLU A 52 -5.33 -16.61 7.41
CA GLU A 52 -6.70 -17.12 7.27
C GLU A 52 -6.85 -18.01 6.04
N TRP A 53 -6.23 -17.62 4.91
CA TRP A 53 -6.25 -18.44 3.70
C TRP A 53 -5.61 -19.82 3.89
N ILE A 54 -4.43 -19.85 4.51
CA ILE A 54 -3.70 -21.10 4.75
C ILE A 54 -4.47 -21.97 5.77
N LYS A 55 -5.09 -21.37 6.79
CA LYS A 55 -5.95 -22.09 7.75
C LYS A 55 -7.16 -22.76 7.08
N ARG A 56 -7.69 -22.19 6.00
CA ARG A 56 -8.76 -22.81 5.19
C ARG A 56 -8.27 -23.98 4.31
N GLY A 57 -6.99 -24.32 4.36
CA GLY A 57 -6.37 -25.36 3.53
C GLY A 57 -5.96 -24.89 2.14
N GLY A 58 -5.91 -23.57 1.92
CA GLY A 58 -5.36 -22.99 0.70
C GLY A 58 -3.84 -22.89 0.74
N THR A 59 -3.23 -22.66 -0.42
CA THR A 59 -1.77 -22.44 -0.55
C THR A 59 -1.50 -21.01 -1.00
N ALA A 60 -0.39 -20.42 -0.53
CA ALA A 60 0.04 -19.08 -0.93
C ALA A 60 1.50 -19.07 -1.40
N TYR A 61 1.81 -18.18 -2.35
CA TYR A 61 3.16 -17.99 -2.88
C TYR A 61 3.55 -16.51 -2.83
N LEU A 62 4.75 -16.18 -2.35
CA LEU A 62 5.40 -14.91 -2.63
C LEU A 62 6.09 -15.03 -4.00
N VAL A 63 5.68 -14.18 -4.93
CA VAL A 63 6.21 -14.14 -6.30
C VAL A 63 6.87 -12.79 -6.52
N THR A 64 8.14 -12.80 -6.91
CA THR A 64 8.91 -11.59 -7.22
C THR A 64 9.09 -11.48 -8.72
N PHE A 65 8.68 -10.35 -9.29
CA PHE A 65 8.81 -10.05 -10.71
C PHE A 65 9.80 -8.91 -10.93
N THR A 66 10.76 -9.18 -11.81
CA THR A 66 11.87 -8.28 -12.11
C THR A 66 11.92 -8.00 -13.61
N ALA A 67 12.07 -6.72 -13.95
CA ALA A 67 12.49 -6.31 -15.29
C ALA A 67 13.99 -6.09 -15.28
N ARG A 68 14.68 -6.41 -16.39
CA ARG A 68 16.06 -5.97 -16.56
C ARG A 68 16.08 -4.45 -16.65
N HIS A 69 17.06 -3.84 -15.99
CA HIS A 69 17.22 -2.38 -15.93
C HIS A 69 18.72 -2.03 -15.95
N GLY A 70 19.04 -0.81 -16.34
CA GLY A 70 20.37 -0.23 -16.27
C GLY A 70 20.34 1.25 -15.90
N HIS A 71 21.54 1.82 -15.76
CA HIS A 71 21.73 3.18 -15.22
C HIS A 71 21.07 4.32 -16.01
N THR A 72 20.77 4.10 -17.29
CA THR A 72 20.10 5.09 -18.15
C THR A 72 18.58 4.92 -18.23
N ASP A 73 18.03 3.85 -17.66
CA ASP A 73 16.60 3.58 -17.77
C ASP A 73 15.81 4.54 -16.88
N ARG A 74 14.79 5.16 -17.47
CA ARG A 74 13.90 6.06 -16.74
C ARG A 74 12.93 5.23 -15.91
N LEU A 75 12.72 5.64 -14.66
CA LEU A 75 11.78 4.96 -13.78
C LEU A 75 10.36 4.94 -14.36
N ALA A 76 9.93 6.00 -15.03
CA ALA A 76 8.61 6.07 -15.64
C ALA A 76 8.36 4.96 -16.67
N ASP A 77 9.37 4.64 -17.49
CA ASP A 77 9.27 3.61 -18.53
C ASP A 77 9.22 2.22 -17.91
N LEU A 78 10.03 1.99 -16.87
CA LEU A 78 10.00 0.74 -16.09
C LEU A 78 8.64 0.56 -15.40
N MET A 79 8.13 1.60 -14.73
CA MET A 79 6.83 1.54 -14.06
C MET A 79 5.67 1.36 -15.05
N ASP A 80 5.73 1.95 -16.24
CA ASP A 80 4.76 1.71 -17.32
C ASP A 80 4.85 0.27 -17.85
N ALA A 81 6.05 -0.28 -17.99
CA ALA A 81 6.24 -1.67 -18.41
C ALA A 81 5.68 -2.65 -17.37
N LEU A 82 5.95 -2.41 -16.09
CA LEU A 82 5.51 -3.26 -14.98
C LEU A 82 4.00 -3.13 -14.74
N GLN A 83 3.53 -1.91 -14.44
CA GLN A 83 2.17 -1.64 -13.96
C GLN A 83 1.18 -1.12 -15.01
N GLY A 84 1.64 -0.84 -16.23
CA GLY A 84 0.84 -0.25 -17.29
C GLY A 84 0.83 1.28 -17.29
N THR A 85 0.44 1.84 -18.42
CA THR A 85 0.41 3.29 -18.65
C THR A 85 -0.76 3.95 -17.93
N ARG A 86 -0.62 5.23 -17.63
CA ARG A 86 -1.73 6.05 -17.13
C ARG A 86 -2.65 6.43 -18.31
N LYS A 87 -3.94 6.66 -18.01
CA LYS A 87 -4.86 7.30 -18.97
C LYS A 87 -4.44 8.77 -19.10
N THR A 88 -4.29 9.25 -20.33
CA THR A 88 -4.12 10.68 -20.62
C THR A 88 -5.33 11.17 -21.42
N ALA A 89 -5.41 12.48 -21.69
CA ALA A 89 -6.43 13.02 -22.59
C ALA A 89 -6.35 12.37 -23.99
N ASP A 90 -5.12 12.07 -24.44
CA ASP A 90 -4.84 11.64 -25.81
C ASP A 90 -4.65 10.13 -25.98
N ALA A 91 -4.54 9.37 -24.89
CA ALA A 91 -4.28 7.93 -24.95
C ALA A 91 -4.98 7.12 -23.84
N PRO A 92 -5.58 5.97 -24.19
CA PRO A 92 -6.13 5.07 -23.19
C PRO A 92 -5.03 4.39 -22.39
N ARG A 93 -5.37 3.96 -21.16
CA ARG A 93 -4.52 3.11 -20.33
C ARG A 93 -4.19 1.81 -21.06
N ARG A 94 -2.92 1.41 -21.03
CA ARG A 94 -2.43 0.13 -21.54
C ARG A 94 -2.01 -0.76 -20.37
N PRO A 95 -2.36 -2.06 -20.37
CA PRO A 95 -1.94 -2.97 -19.32
C PRO A 95 -0.43 -3.24 -19.42
N GLY A 96 0.23 -3.21 -18.27
CA GLY A 96 1.62 -3.61 -18.10
C GLY A 96 1.77 -5.13 -18.08
N ALA A 97 2.96 -5.58 -17.71
CA ALA A 97 3.30 -6.99 -17.69
C ALA A 97 2.47 -7.77 -16.65
N TYR A 98 2.28 -7.23 -15.44
CA TYR A 98 1.59 -8.00 -14.39
C TYR A 98 0.12 -8.26 -14.71
N GLN A 99 -0.60 -7.29 -15.29
CA GLN A 99 -2.00 -7.51 -15.63
C GLN A 99 -2.16 -8.61 -16.68
N ARG A 100 -1.17 -8.79 -17.57
CA ARG A 100 -1.23 -9.81 -18.62
C ARG A 100 -1.14 -11.23 -18.06
N LEU A 101 -0.51 -11.41 -16.90
CA LEU A 101 -0.40 -12.71 -16.21
C LEU A 101 -1.76 -13.33 -15.89
N ILE A 102 -2.77 -12.49 -15.67
CA ILE A 102 -4.13 -12.89 -15.27
C ILE A 102 -5.17 -12.68 -16.37
N THR A 103 -4.74 -12.62 -17.64
CA THR A 103 -5.63 -12.47 -18.79
C THR A 103 -5.34 -13.49 -19.89
N GLY A 104 -6.30 -13.64 -20.81
CA GLY A 104 -6.16 -14.48 -22.00
C GLY A 104 -6.73 -15.89 -21.83
N GLY A 105 -6.97 -16.56 -22.96
CA GLY A 105 -7.65 -17.86 -22.99
C GLY A 105 -6.87 -19.02 -22.38
N THR A 106 -5.54 -18.99 -22.40
CA THR A 106 -4.71 -20.01 -21.71
C THR A 106 -4.86 -19.90 -20.19
N TRP A 107 -4.89 -18.67 -19.68
CA TRP A 107 -5.08 -18.41 -18.25
C TRP A 107 -6.50 -18.73 -17.80
N ALA A 108 -7.50 -18.19 -18.49
CA ALA A 108 -8.90 -18.22 -18.08
C ALA A 108 -9.70 -19.44 -18.55
N GLY A 109 -9.16 -20.23 -19.49
CA GLY A 109 -9.89 -21.26 -20.21
C GLY A 109 -10.66 -20.68 -21.40
N ARG A 110 -11.13 -21.54 -22.30
CA ARG A 110 -11.98 -21.14 -23.42
C ARG A 110 -13.40 -21.67 -23.20
N ARG A 111 -14.38 -20.76 -23.11
CA ARG A 111 -15.80 -21.17 -23.25
C ARG A 111 -15.99 -21.69 -24.67
N ALA A 112 -16.58 -22.88 -24.79
CA ALA A 112 -16.78 -23.55 -26.07
C ALA A 112 -17.52 -22.64 -27.05
N LYS A 113 -16.85 -22.24 -28.13
CA LYS A 113 -17.56 -22.11 -29.41
C LYS A 113 -17.76 -23.52 -29.94
N ASP A 114 -18.93 -23.78 -30.51
CA ASP A 114 -19.40 -25.10 -30.92
C ASP A 114 -18.31 -25.89 -31.66
N GLY A 115 -17.85 -27.00 -31.05
CA GLY A 115 -16.92 -27.96 -31.68
C GLY A 115 -15.58 -28.22 -30.98
N HIS A 116 -15.22 -27.54 -29.89
CA HIS A 116 -13.97 -27.81 -29.16
C HIS A 116 -14.10 -28.88 -28.06
N ARG A 117 -13.01 -29.63 -27.78
CA ARG A 117 -12.98 -30.75 -26.82
C ARG A 117 -13.18 -30.24 -25.39
N ALA A 118 -13.74 -31.08 -24.50
CA ALA A 118 -13.99 -30.74 -23.10
C ALA A 118 -12.75 -30.22 -22.33
N ALA A 119 -11.55 -30.64 -22.74
CA ALA A 119 -10.26 -30.20 -22.17
C ALA A 119 -9.93 -28.71 -22.40
N ASP A 120 -10.64 -28.00 -23.29
CA ASP A 120 -10.43 -26.57 -23.54
C ASP A 120 -11.21 -25.65 -22.57
N ARG A 121 -12.04 -26.22 -21.68
CA ARG A 121 -12.94 -25.45 -20.79
C ARG A 121 -12.23 -24.84 -19.58
N GLU A 122 -11.28 -25.55 -18.99
CA GLU A 122 -10.56 -25.13 -17.79
C GLU A 122 -9.23 -24.47 -18.16
N GLY A 123 -9.00 -23.27 -17.64
CA GLY A 123 -7.74 -22.56 -17.76
C GLY A 123 -6.74 -22.98 -16.69
N ILE A 124 -5.52 -22.45 -16.80
CA ILE A 124 -4.51 -22.58 -15.74
C ILE A 124 -5.09 -22.13 -14.40
N ARG A 125 -5.82 -21.00 -14.37
CA ARG A 125 -6.40 -20.45 -13.14
C ARG A 125 -7.31 -21.45 -12.41
N ASP A 126 -8.02 -22.29 -13.16
CA ASP A 126 -8.99 -23.24 -12.60
C ASP A 126 -8.23 -24.46 -12.03
N ARG A 127 -7.20 -24.94 -12.75
CA ARG A 127 -6.34 -26.05 -12.32
C ARG A 127 -5.54 -25.75 -11.05
N ILE A 128 -5.06 -24.51 -10.90
CA ILE A 128 -4.37 -24.10 -9.67
C ILE A 128 -5.32 -23.56 -8.60
N GLY A 129 -6.60 -23.36 -8.88
CA GLY A 129 -7.55 -22.77 -7.94
C GLY A 129 -7.18 -21.34 -7.55
N TYR A 130 -6.86 -20.49 -8.53
CA TYR A 130 -6.49 -19.09 -8.31
C TYR A 130 -7.63 -18.29 -7.68
N VAL A 131 -7.40 -17.79 -6.47
CA VAL A 131 -8.35 -16.93 -5.75
C VAL A 131 -8.09 -15.46 -6.06
N GLY A 132 -6.82 -15.06 -6.01
CA GLY A 132 -6.39 -13.69 -6.23
C GLY A 132 -4.92 -13.48 -5.88
N MET A 133 -4.45 -12.25 -6.10
CA MET A 133 -3.14 -11.79 -5.63
C MET A 133 -3.23 -10.45 -4.91
N ILE A 134 -2.28 -10.22 -4.02
CA ILE A 134 -1.98 -8.93 -3.38
C ILE A 134 -0.61 -8.52 -3.87
N ARG A 135 -0.48 -7.38 -4.54
CA ARG A 135 0.78 -6.93 -5.13
C ARG A 135 1.25 -5.61 -4.53
N ALA A 136 2.54 -5.50 -4.30
CA ALA A 136 3.21 -4.26 -3.97
C ALA A 136 4.35 -3.99 -4.94
N THR A 137 4.67 -2.72 -5.16
CA THR A 137 5.83 -2.33 -5.95
C THR A 137 6.90 -1.75 -5.05
N GLU A 138 8.04 -2.41 -5.05
CA GLU A 138 9.28 -1.94 -4.45
C GLU A 138 10.03 -1.10 -5.49
N VAL A 139 10.60 0.02 -5.08
CA VAL A 139 11.45 0.86 -5.93
C VAL A 139 12.69 1.19 -5.13
N THR A 140 13.86 0.86 -5.65
CA THR A 140 15.16 1.33 -5.12
C THR A 140 15.97 1.96 -6.25
N VAL A 141 17.03 2.68 -5.90
CA VAL A 141 17.93 3.31 -6.87
C VAL A 141 19.37 3.24 -6.39
N GLY A 142 20.30 2.99 -7.31
CA GLY A 142 21.74 3.04 -7.03
C GLY A 142 22.47 3.90 -8.05
N GLN A 143 23.66 4.36 -7.68
CA GLN A 143 24.48 5.20 -8.55
C GLN A 143 25.00 4.46 -9.79
N ILE A 144 25.29 3.16 -9.65
CA ILE A 144 25.89 2.36 -10.73
C ILE A 144 24.83 1.76 -11.65
N ASN A 145 23.74 1.23 -11.09
CA ASN A 145 22.77 0.44 -11.84
C ASN A 145 21.45 1.17 -12.13
N GLY A 146 21.25 2.38 -11.58
CA GLY A 146 20.05 3.18 -11.81
C GLY A 146 18.85 2.70 -11.00
N TRP A 147 17.65 2.79 -11.57
CA TRP A 147 16.39 2.41 -10.93
C TRP A 147 16.15 0.90 -10.94
N HIS A 148 15.68 0.37 -9.81
CA HIS A 148 15.38 -1.05 -9.60
C HIS A 148 13.96 -1.23 -9.06
N PRO A 149 12.93 -1.10 -9.92
CA PRO A 149 11.56 -1.40 -9.52
C PRO A 149 11.24 -2.89 -9.66
N HIS A 150 10.66 -3.46 -8.61
CA HIS A 150 10.19 -4.85 -8.58
C HIS A 150 8.71 -4.91 -8.19
N ILE A 151 7.98 -5.89 -8.73
CA ILE A 151 6.67 -6.25 -8.20
C ILE A 151 6.84 -7.47 -7.32
N HIS A 152 6.45 -7.34 -6.06
CA HIS A 152 6.23 -8.48 -5.18
C HIS A 152 4.73 -8.76 -5.16
N ALA A 153 4.34 -10.03 -5.22
CA ALA A 153 2.94 -10.42 -5.15
C ALA A 153 2.77 -11.66 -4.27
N ILE A 154 1.85 -11.60 -3.32
CA ILE A 154 1.35 -12.79 -2.65
C ILE A 154 0.17 -13.33 -3.46
N VAL A 155 0.29 -14.56 -3.94
CA VAL A 155 -0.70 -15.22 -4.78
C VAL A 155 -1.36 -16.34 -4.02
N LEU A 156 -2.70 -16.32 -3.95
CA LEU A 156 -3.52 -17.26 -3.22
C LEU A 156 -4.12 -18.28 -4.20
N VAL A 157 -3.79 -19.54 -4.00
CA VAL A 157 -4.14 -20.68 -4.87
C VAL A 157 -4.71 -21.84 -4.06
N GLY A 158 -5.28 -22.83 -4.73
CA GLY A 158 -5.95 -23.97 -4.08
C GLY A 158 -7.37 -23.67 -3.61
N GLY A 159 -8.03 -22.66 -4.18
CA GLY A 159 -9.42 -22.31 -3.88
C GLY A 159 -10.40 -22.75 -4.95
N ARG A 160 -11.60 -23.17 -4.51
CA ARG A 160 -12.79 -23.31 -5.35
C ARG A 160 -13.69 -22.12 -5.12
N THR A 161 -14.02 -21.42 -6.20
CA THR A 161 -14.90 -20.25 -6.12
C THR A 161 -16.16 -20.46 -6.93
N GLU A 162 -17.29 -20.05 -6.37
CA GLU A 162 -18.58 -19.96 -7.08
C GLU A 162 -19.01 -18.50 -7.17
N GLY A 163 -19.97 -18.23 -8.06
CA GLY A 163 -20.39 -16.87 -8.37
C GLY A 163 -19.43 -16.14 -9.30
N GLU A 164 -19.88 -14.99 -9.79
CA GLU A 164 -19.09 -14.07 -10.61
C GLU A 164 -19.04 -12.70 -9.93
N ARG A 165 -17.96 -11.95 -10.18
CA ARG A 165 -17.75 -10.58 -9.69
C ARG A 165 -18.02 -10.39 -8.19
N SER A 166 -18.93 -9.50 -7.81
CA SER A 166 -19.26 -9.18 -6.42
C SER A 166 -19.95 -10.32 -5.67
N ALA A 167 -20.56 -11.27 -6.38
CA ALA A 167 -21.14 -12.48 -5.79
C ALA A 167 -20.12 -13.62 -5.65
N LYS A 168 -18.86 -13.41 -6.03
CA LYS A 168 -17.82 -14.44 -5.99
C LYS A 168 -17.49 -14.80 -4.54
N GLN A 169 -17.57 -16.08 -4.22
CA GLN A 169 -17.29 -16.61 -2.88
C GLN A 169 -16.41 -17.86 -2.96
N ILE A 170 -15.64 -18.11 -1.91
CA ILE A 170 -14.84 -19.32 -1.78
C ILE A 170 -15.71 -20.40 -1.13
N VAL A 171 -15.93 -21.50 -1.84
CA VAL A 171 -16.81 -22.60 -1.39
C VAL A 171 -16.03 -23.84 -0.91
N GLY A 172 -14.73 -23.87 -1.15
CA GLY A 172 -13.86 -24.94 -0.69
C GLY A 172 -12.42 -24.75 -1.11
N THR A 173 -11.55 -25.65 -0.66
CA THR A 173 -10.13 -25.65 -0.96
C THR A 173 -9.67 -27.02 -1.47
N PHE A 174 -8.55 -27.04 -2.15
CA PHE A 174 -7.87 -28.25 -2.62
C PHE A 174 -6.39 -27.96 -2.80
N GLU A 175 -5.56 -28.99 -2.73
CA GLU A 175 -4.13 -28.86 -3.04
C GLU A 175 -3.92 -28.98 -4.57
N PRO A 176 -3.37 -27.95 -5.23
CA PRO A 176 -3.03 -28.03 -6.65
C PRO A 176 -1.97 -29.11 -6.91
N SER A 177 -2.07 -29.80 -8.04
CA SER A 177 -1.02 -30.78 -8.42
C SER A 177 0.28 -30.10 -8.81
N GLU A 178 1.42 -30.76 -8.59
CA GLU A 178 2.74 -30.25 -8.99
C GLU A 178 2.77 -29.88 -10.49
N ALA A 179 2.19 -30.71 -11.35
CA ALA A 179 2.10 -30.43 -12.78
C ALA A 179 1.31 -29.15 -13.11
N ALA A 180 0.23 -28.86 -12.38
CA ALA A 180 -0.54 -27.63 -12.56
C ALA A 180 0.24 -26.40 -12.07
N LEU A 181 0.98 -26.53 -10.97
CA LEU A 181 1.85 -25.49 -10.44
C LEU A 181 3.01 -25.19 -11.40
N ASP A 182 3.66 -26.21 -11.95
CA ASP A 182 4.73 -26.05 -12.94
C ASP A 182 4.25 -25.38 -14.23
N GLU A 183 3.08 -25.79 -14.73
CA GLU A 183 2.43 -25.14 -15.88
C GLU A 183 2.16 -23.66 -15.60
N TRP A 184 1.61 -23.34 -14.43
CA TRP A 184 1.34 -21.98 -14.01
C TRP A 184 2.61 -21.12 -13.93
N GLN A 185 3.64 -21.60 -13.22
CA GLN A 185 4.89 -20.87 -13.08
C GLN A 185 5.58 -20.65 -14.43
N GLY A 186 5.60 -21.67 -15.29
CA GLY A 186 6.13 -21.58 -16.65
C GLY A 186 5.39 -20.55 -17.50
N GLN A 187 4.04 -20.56 -17.44
CA GLN A 187 3.22 -19.60 -18.16
C GLN A 187 3.48 -18.16 -17.69
N TRP A 188 3.56 -17.93 -16.39
CA TRP A 188 3.81 -16.59 -15.84
C TRP A 188 5.20 -16.07 -16.21
N ARG A 189 6.24 -16.92 -16.15
CA ARG A 189 7.59 -16.58 -16.66
C ARG A 189 7.55 -16.18 -18.14
N ALA A 190 6.89 -17.00 -18.97
CA ALA A 190 6.80 -16.74 -20.41
C ALA A 190 6.03 -15.44 -20.73
N VAL A 191 4.89 -15.22 -20.09
CA VAL A 191 4.06 -14.01 -20.29
C VAL A 191 4.79 -12.77 -19.80
N TRP A 192 5.46 -12.83 -18.65
CA TRP A 192 6.24 -11.72 -18.10
C TRP A 192 7.35 -11.29 -19.07
N THR A 193 8.19 -12.24 -19.49
CA THR A 193 9.29 -12.00 -20.42
C THR A 193 8.81 -11.48 -21.77
N ALA A 194 7.73 -12.06 -22.33
CA ALA A 194 7.17 -11.63 -23.60
C ALA A 194 6.55 -10.23 -23.52
N ALA A 195 5.88 -9.90 -22.42
CA ALA A 195 5.28 -8.59 -22.20
C ALA A 195 6.35 -7.49 -22.09
N LEU A 196 7.40 -7.72 -21.28
CA LEU A 196 8.50 -6.77 -21.14
C LEU A 196 9.24 -6.56 -22.45
N ARG A 197 9.60 -7.65 -23.16
CA ARG A 197 10.27 -7.57 -24.47
C ARG A 197 9.50 -6.74 -25.48
N LYS A 198 8.17 -6.81 -25.46
CA LYS A 198 7.29 -6.04 -26.36
C LYS A 198 7.29 -4.54 -26.03
N VAL A 199 7.44 -4.18 -24.75
CA VAL A 199 7.52 -2.78 -24.32
C VAL A 199 8.90 -2.21 -24.64
N ASN A 200 9.96 -2.89 -24.18
CA ASN A 200 11.34 -2.58 -24.52
C ASN A 200 12.17 -3.88 -24.46
N PRO A 201 12.82 -4.31 -25.55
CA PRO A 201 13.68 -5.49 -25.55
C PRO A 201 14.77 -5.47 -24.48
N GLN A 202 15.26 -4.30 -24.07
CA GLN A 202 16.27 -4.16 -23.01
C GLN A 202 15.74 -4.55 -21.63
N PHE A 203 14.42 -4.49 -21.41
CA PHE A 203 13.80 -4.90 -20.15
C PHE A 203 13.63 -6.42 -20.01
N THR A 204 13.96 -7.18 -21.05
CA THR A 204 13.84 -8.64 -21.05
C THR A 204 14.77 -9.23 -19.97
N PRO A 205 14.23 -9.86 -18.91
CA PRO A 205 15.04 -10.54 -17.92
C PRO A 205 15.62 -11.84 -18.49
N ASP A 206 16.62 -12.38 -17.83
CA ASP A 206 17.05 -13.75 -18.10
C ASP A 206 16.04 -14.77 -17.53
N ASP A 207 16.09 -16.01 -18.03
CA ASP A 207 15.13 -17.06 -17.65
C ASP A 207 15.24 -17.48 -16.17
N ARG A 208 16.34 -17.15 -15.47
CA ARG A 208 16.60 -17.56 -14.08
C ARG A 208 16.20 -16.51 -13.04
N HIS A 209 16.22 -15.22 -13.40
CA HIS A 209 16.09 -14.11 -12.44
C HIS A 209 14.91 -13.17 -12.75
N GLY A 210 14.09 -13.48 -13.75
CA GLY A 210 12.93 -12.66 -14.11
C GLY A 210 11.72 -12.82 -13.18
N VAL A 211 11.35 -14.07 -12.84
CA VAL A 211 10.23 -14.37 -11.94
C VAL A 211 10.61 -15.48 -10.98
N ASP A 212 10.61 -15.14 -9.69
CA ASP A 212 10.92 -16.06 -8.59
C ASP A 212 9.66 -16.41 -7.81
N PHE A 213 9.49 -17.69 -7.45
CA PHE A 213 8.34 -18.21 -6.73
C PHE A 213 8.80 -18.85 -5.42
N LYS A 214 8.26 -18.36 -4.30
CA LYS A 214 8.50 -18.92 -2.97
C LYS A 214 7.19 -19.33 -2.34
N ARG A 215 7.04 -20.62 -2.02
CA ARG A 215 5.86 -21.09 -1.26
C ARG A 215 5.89 -20.47 0.14
N LEU A 216 4.73 -20.06 0.63
CA LEU A 216 4.57 -19.60 2.00
C LEU A 216 4.17 -20.77 2.89
N GLU A 217 4.80 -20.84 4.05
CA GLU A 217 4.52 -21.83 5.09
C GLU A 217 4.09 -21.09 6.36
N THR A 218 3.15 -21.67 7.12
CA THR A 218 2.78 -21.13 8.43
C THR A 218 3.57 -21.84 9.51
N GLU A 219 4.29 -21.06 10.32
CA GLU A 219 4.86 -21.55 11.57
C GLU A 219 4.03 -21.00 12.75
N ARG A 220 3.88 -21.81 13.80
CA ARG A 220 3.41 -21.29 15.10
C ARG A 220 4.55 -20.51 15.72
N ASP A 221 4.29 -19.26 16.13
CA ASP A 221 5.26 -18.52 16.93
C ASP A 221 5.46 -19.24 18.28
N ALA A 222 6.72 -19.40 18.68
CA ALA A 222 7.10 -20.06 19.93
C ALA A 222 6.98 -19.11 21.14
N ASN A 223 6.96 -17.79 20.92
CA ASN A 223 6.91 -16.78 21.97
C ASN A 223 5.49 -16.25 22.24
N ASP A 224 4.57 -16.42 21.29
CA ASP A 224 3.19 -15.99 21.42
C ASP A 224 2.24 -17.11 20.96
N LEU A 225 1.71 -17.86 21.92
CA LEU A 225 1.01 -19.15 21.75
C LEU A 225 -0.26 -19.08 20.87
N ALA A 226 -0.63 -17.92 20.34
CA ALA A 226 -1.84 -17.67 19.55
C ALA A 226 -1.63 -17.09 18.13
N GLU A 227 -0.49 -16.46 17.82
CA GLU A 227 -0.27 -15.84 16.50
C GLU A 227 0.39 -16.80 15.51
N TYR A 228 -0.32 -17.09 14.42
CA TYR A 228 0.26 -17.77 13.26
C TYR A 228 0.97 -16.73 12.41
N ILE A 229 2.26 -16.92 12.13
CA ILE A 229 3.02 -16.06 11.23
C ILE A 229 3.24 -16.81 9.92
N ALA A 230 2.83 -16.20 8.80
CA ALA A 230 3.22 -16.69 7.48
C ALA A 230 4.70 -16.35 7.28
N LYS A 231 5.52 -17.33 6.90
CA LYS A 231 6.93 -17.13 6.54
C LYS A 231 7.19 -17.69 5.15
N THR A 232 8.18 -17.15 4.46
CA THR A 232 8.78 -17.81 3.30
C THR A 232 9.61 -19.01 3.79
N GLN A 233 9.96 -19.92 2.89
CA GLN A 233 10.87 -21.05 3.18
C GLN A 233 12.22 -20.62 3.77
N ASP A 234 12.62 -19.37 3.56
CA ASP A 234 13.85 -18.78 4.11
C ASP A 234 13.61 -18.07 5.48
N GLY A 235 12.45 -18.25 6.11
CA GLY A 235 12.11 -17.73 7.44
C GLY A 235 11.69 -16.24 7.48
N LYS A 236 11.46 -15.59 6.33
CA LYS A 236 11.10 -14.15 6.28
C LYS A 236 9.60 -13.92 6.33
N ALA A 237 9.16 -12.85 6.99
CA ALA A 237 7.76 -12.43 7.01
C ALA A 237 7.35 -11.77 5.67
N PRO A 238 6.57 -12.44 4.81
CA PRO A 238 6.31 -12.02 3.44
C PRO A 238 5.39 -10.79 3.37
N ALA A 239 4.54 -10.57 4.38
CA ALA A 239 3.70 -9.37 4.44
C ALA A 239 4.51 -8.12 4.77
N LEU A 240 5.50 -8.23 5.67
CA LEU A 240 6.47 -7.17 5.91
C LEU A 240 7.37 -6.96 4.69
N GLU A 241 7.82 -8.04 4.03
CA GLU A 241 8.58 -7.92 2.79
C GLU A 241 7.79 -7.24 1.66
N LEU A 242 6.50 -7.56 1.52
CA LEU A 242 5.60 -6.98 0.51
C LEU A 242 5.26 -5.51 0.82
N ALA A 243 4.85 -5.21 2.05
CA ALA A 243 4.31 -3.90 2.40
C ALA A 243 5.39 -2.92 2.88
N ARG A 244 6.43 -3.39 3.59
CA ARG A 244 7.50 -2.58 4.20
C ARG A 244 8.79 -2.51 3.38
N ALA A 245 8.66 -2.52 2.06
CA ALA A 245 9.79 -2.31 1.15
C ALA A 245 10.53 -0.96 1.39
N ASP A 246 9.88 0.02 2.05
CA ASP A 246 10.47 1.29 2.48
C ASP A 246 11.59 1.15 3.52
N LEU A 247 11.59 0.08 4.32
CA LEU A 247 12.60 -0.16 5.36
C LEU A 247 13.81 -0.95 4.86
N LYS A 248 13.79 -1.38 3.60
CA LYS A 248 14.81 -2.27 3.06
C LYS A 248 16.05 -1.46 2.68
N THR A 249 17.07 -1.52 3.52
CA THR A 249 18.42 -1.12 3.13
C THR A 249 18.89 -2.10 2.05
N ALA A 250 19.02 -1.62 0.81
CA ALA A 250 19.37 -2.50 -0.29
C ALA A 250 20.89 -2.77 -0.32
N ASN A 251 21.26 -4.02 -0.60
CA ASN A 251 22.67 -4.43 -0.66
C ASN A 251 23.39 -3.76 -1.84
N GLY A 252 24.66 -3.40 -1.66
CA GLY A 252 25.54 -2.95 -2.75
C GLY A 252 25.40 -1.48 -3.16
N GLY A 253 24.91 -0.61 -2.27
CA GLY A 253 24.82 0.84 -2.51
C GLY A 253 23.55 1.30 -3.22
N ASN A 254 22.53 0.45 -3.30
CA ASN A 254 21.17 0.84 -3.65
C ASN A 254 20.47 1.42 -2.42
N VAL A 255 19.58 2.40 -2.60
CA VAL A 255 18.83 3.06 -1.53
C VAL A 255 17.35 3.15 -1.88
N ALA A 256 16.51 3.16 -0.86
CA ALA A 256 15.08 3.43 -0.96
C ALA A 256 14.82 4.93 -1.18
N PRO A 257 13.69 5.31 -1.82
CA PRO A 257 13.36 6.70 -2.11
C PRO A 257 13.33 7.63 -0.89
N PHE A 258 12.92 7.14 0.29
CA PHE A 258 12.92 7.96 1.51
C PHE A 258 14.30 8.12 2.14
N GLU A 259 15.26 7.23 1.85
CA GLU A 259 16.66 7.45 2.21
C GLU A 259 17.25 8.61 1.37
N LEU A 260 16.80 8.79 0.12
CA LEU A 260 17.15 9.98 -0.67
C LEU A 260 16.65 11.26 0.01
N LEU A 261 15.40 11.26 0.51
CA LEU A 261 14.84 12.39 1.25
C LEU A 261 15.59 12.68 2.54
N GLY A 262 15.91 11.63 3.31
CA GLY A 262 16.72 11.76 4.52
C GLY A 262 18.05 12.44 4.22
N ARG A 263 18.76 11.95 3.20
CA ARG A 263 20.03 12.54 2.76
C ARG A 263 19.89 13.97 2.24
N ILE A 264 18.81 14.29 1.50
CA ILE A 264 18.51 15.69 1.11
C ILE A 264 18.37 16.58 2.34
N GLY A 265 17.65 16.11 3.36
CA GLY A 265 17.48 16.80 4.64
C GLY A 265 18.82 17.07 5.32
N ASP A 266 19.65 16.04 5.49
CA ASP A 266 20.97 16.14 6.11
C ASP A 266 21.87 17.15 5.40
N LEU A 267 21.98 17.04 4.07
CA LEU A 267 22.84 17.90 3.26
C LEU A 267 22.36 19.35 3.23
N THR A 268 21.04 19.59 3.16
CA THR A 268 20.47 20.94 3.21
C THR A 268 20.52 21.54 4.62
N GLY A 269 20.55 20.69 5.65
CA GLY A 269 20.78 21.06 7.05
C GLY A 269 22.24 21.38 7.39
N GLY A 270 23.16 21.28 6.41
CA GLY A 270 24.56 21.66 6.55
C GLY A 270 25.52 20.52 6.91
N MET A 271 25.05 19.26 6.88
CA MET A 271 25.96 18.10 6.98
C MET A 271 26.81 17.96 5.72
N THR A 272 28.04 17.47 5.88
CA THR A 272 28.91 17.17 4.74
C THR A 272 28.48 15.89 4.02
N GLU A 273 28.94 15.68 2.78
CA GLU A 273 28.61 14.45 2.05
C GLU A 273 29.16 13.18 2.72
N ASP A 274 30.26 13.30 3.46
CA ASP A 274 30.92 12.21 4.18
C ASP A 274 30.20 11.85 5.48
N ASP A 275 29.57 12.83 6.13
CA ASP A 275 28.84 12.65 7.40
C ASP A 275 27.39 12.19 7.18
N ALA A 276 26.77 12.61 6.08
CA ALA A 276 25.39 12.26 5.78
C ALA A 276 25.25 10.78 5.42
N ALA A 277 24.18 10.13 5.89
CA ALA A 277 23.88 8.74 5.54
C ALA A 277 23.40 8.61 4.07
N GLY A 278 23.56 7.42 3.47
CA GLY A 278 23.14 7.15 2.10
C GLY A 278 24.21 7.41 1.04
N VAL A 279 23.80 7.67 -0.21
CA VAL A 279 24.72 7.79 -1.36
C VAL A 279 24.40 9.00 -2.26
N GLY A 280 25.42 9.49 -2.95
CA GLY A 280 25.33 10.54 -3.97
C GLY A 280 25.28 11.97 -3.45
N SER A 281 25.51 12.92 -4.35
CA SER A 281 25.48 14.35 -4.03
C SER A 281 24.06 14.86 -3.83
N LEU A 282 23.92 16.07 -3.27
CA LEU A 282 22.61 16.74 -3.13
C LEU A 282 21.88 16.85 -4.48
N GLU A 283 22.59 17.25 -5.54
CA GLU A 283 22.04 17.37 -6.90
C GLU A 283 21.52 16.03 -7.42
N TRP A 284 22.28 14.94 -7.20
CA TRP A 284 21.87 13.60 -7.62
C TRP A 284 20.61 13.16 -6.88
N ASN A 285 20.56 13.35 -5.57
CA ASN A 285 19.40 12.96 -4.75
C ASN A 285 18.14 13.76 -5.15
N LEU A 286 18.25 15.07 -5.35
CA LEU A 286 17.14 15.92 -5.82
C LEU A 286 16.64 15.47 -7.20
N ALA A 287 17.54 15.18 -8.14
CA ALA A 287 17.18 14.72 -9.47
C ALA A 287 16.44 13.37 -9.44
N ARG A 288 16.92 12.41 -8.63
CA ARG A 288 16.28 11.11 -8.45
C ARG A 288 14.93 11.23 -7.73
N TRP A 289 14.83 12.05 -6.69
CA TRP A 289 13.56 12.31 -5.99
C TRP A 289 12.50 12.88 -6.93
N HIS A 290 12.85 13.88 -7.74
CA HIS A 290 11.91 14.44 -8.72
C HIS A 290 11.48 13.45 -9.81
N GLU A 291 12.38 12.57 -10.25
CA GLU A 291 12.01 11.50 -11.18
C GLU A 291 11.04 10.51 -10.53
N TYR A 292 11.33 10.11 -9.29
CA TYR A 292 10.49 9.24 -8.48
C TYR A 292 9.09 9.80 -8.28
N GLU A 293 8.97 11.07 -7.90
CA GLU A 293 7.70 11.75 -7.70
C GLU A 293 6.84 11.70 -8.97
N ARG A 294 7.41 12.04 -10.13
CA ARG A 294 6.69 12.03 -11.42
C ARG A 294 6.29 10.62 -11.85
N ALA A 295 7.15 9.64 -11.61
CA ALA A 295 6.93 8.26 -12.03
C ALA A 295 5.88 7.53 -11.17
N THR A 296 5.82 7.85 -9.87
CA THR A 296 4.89 7.21 -8.92
C THR A 296 3.56 7.92 -8.78
N LYS A 297 3.47 9.22 -9.12
CA LYS A 297 2.23 10.00 -9.05
C LYS A 297 1.05 9.28 -9.72
N GLY A 298 -0.01 9.08 -8.94
CA GLY A 298 -1.26 8.44 -9.35
C GLY A 298 -1.20 6.92 -9.50
N ARG A 299 -0.09 6.27 -9.12
CA ARG A 299 0.03 4.81 -9.07
C ARG A 299 -0.31 4.30 -7.69
N ARG A 300 -0.90 3.11 -7.63
CA ARG A 300 -1.18 2.44 -6.36
C ARG A 300 0.05 1.66 -5.91
N ALA A 301 0.52 1.88 -4.68
CA ALA A 301 1.68 1.13 -4.15
C ALA A 301 1.34 -0.32 -3.85
N ILE A 302 0.20 -0.55 -3.19
CA ILE A 302 -0.34 -1.86 -2.84
C ILE A 302 -1.70 -2.01 -3.54
N GLU A 303 -2.00 -3.19 -4.08
CA GLU A 303 -3.28 -3.48 -4.72
C GLU A 303 -3.66 -4.94 -4.51
N TRP A 304 -4.94 -5.15 -4.28
CA TRP A 304 -5.59 -6.43 -4.18
C TRP A 304 -6.31 -6.72 -5.48
N THR A 305 -6.35 -8.00 -5.84
CA THR A 305 -7.25 -8.44 -6.91
C THR A 305 -8.68 -8.08 -6.54
N ARG A 306 -9.47 -7.63 -7.53
CA ARG A 306 -10.86 -7.23 -7.31
C ARG A 306 -11.63 -8.32 -6.56
N TYR A 307 -12.39 -7.92 -5.55
CA TYR A 307 -13.19 -8.78 -4.65
C TYR A 307 -12.38 -9.71 -3.73
N LEU A 308 -11.05 -9.68 -3.75
CA LEU A 308 -10.24 -10.56 -2.90
C LEU A 308 -10.45 -10.30 -1.42
N ARG A 309 -10.47 -9.02 -1.00
CA ARG A 309 -10.73 -8.62 0.39
C ARG A 309 -12.07 -9.19 0.88
N GLN A 310 -13.14 -9.00 0.09
CA GLN A 310 -14.46 -9.54 0.38
C GLN A 310 -14.47 -11.08 0.49
N MET A 311 -13.85 -11.79 -0.45
CA MET A 311 -13.75 -13.26 -0.41
C MET A 311 -13.02 -13.78 0.84
N LEU A 312 -12.12 -12.98 1.40
CA LEU A 312 -11.39 -13.29 2.63
C LEU A 312 -12.08 -12.76 3.90
N GLY A 313 -13.22 -12.07 3.77
CA GLY A 313 -13.95 -11.50 4.90
C GLY A 313 -13.31 -10.25 5.50
N LEU A 314 -12.47 -9.55 4.74
CA LEU A 314 -11.90 -8.27 5.14
C LEU A 314 -12.84 -7.12 4.76
N ASP A 315 -13.09 -6.24 5.73
CA ASP A 315 -13.80 -4.99 5.52
C ASP A 315 -12.91 -3.94 4.83
N GLY A 316 -13.57 -2.93 4.25
CA GLY A 316 -12.89 -1.80 3.59
C GLY A 316 -12.22 -2.16 2.26
N GLY A 317 -11.71 -1.13 1.59
CA GLY A 317 -11.00 -1.26 0.32
C GLY A 317 -9.49 -1.09 0.47
N ASP A 318 -8.85 -0.94 -0.69
CA ASP A 318 -7.41 -0.74 -0.85
C ASP A 318 -7.08 0.55 -1.65
N THR A 319 -7.97 1.55 -1.56
CA THR A 319 -7.84 2.85 -2.24
C THR A 319 -7.09 3.88 -1.39
N GLU A 320 -6.71 5.03 -1.97
CA GLU A 320 -6.13 6.16 -1.22
C GLU A 320 -7.09 6.67 -0.12
N ALA A 321 -8.41 6.56 -0.33
CA ALA A 321 -9.38 6.93 0.70
C ALA A 321 -9.38 5.95 1.87
N ASP A 322 -9.26 4.65 1.59
CA ASP A 322 -9.13 3.63 2.65
C ASP A 322 -7.79 3.78 3.39
N ASP A 323 -6.72 4.16 2.70
CA ASP A 323 -5.42 4.47 3.35
C ASP A 323 -5.53 5.67 4.30
N LEU A 324 -6.33 6.67 3.96
CA LEU A 324 -6.60 7.80 4.84
C LEU A 324 -7.38 7.35 6.09
N ASP A 325 -8.34 6.43 5.95
CA ASP A 325 -9.07 5.86 7.08
C ASP A 325 -8.14 5.08 8.03
N LEU A 326 -7.10 4.41 7.50
CA LEU A 326 -6.08 3.72 8.31
C LEU A 326 -5.20 4.70 9.10
N LEU A 327 -4.80 5.81 8.49
CA LEU A 327 -4.01 6.85 9.18
C LEU A 327 -4.78 7.43 10.37
N LEU A 328 -6.05 7.71 10.15
CA LEU A 328 -6.92 8.27 11.16
C LEU A 328 -7.26 7.25 12.26
N ALA A 329 -7.33 5.95 11.92
CA ALA A 329 -7.43 4.87 12.90
C ALA A 329 -6.19 4.81 13.80
N ALA A 330 -5.00 4.93 13.24
CA ALA A 330 -3.76 4.84 14.01
C ALA A 330 -3.62 6.01 15.01
N ASP A 331 -4.11 7.20 14.65
CA ASP A 331 -4.19 8.34 15.58
C ASP A 331 -5.18 8.06 16.75
N ALA A 332 -6.16 7.17 16.54
CA ALA A 332 -7.08 6.69 17.58
C ALA A 332 -6.45 5.66 18.55
N ASP A 333 -5.39 4.97 18.12
CA ASP A 333 -4.70 3.94 18.92
C ASP A 333 -3.67 4.56 19.90
N GLY A 334 -3.46 5.89 19.86
CA GLY A 334 -2.47 6.63 20.64
C GLY A 334 -2.65 6.64 22.16
N GLY A 335 -3.67 5.95 22.68
CA GLY A 335 -3.99 5.86 24.10
C GLY A 335 -4.81 7.03 24.63
N GLU A 336 -5.18 6.94 25.90
CA GLU A 336 -5.98 7.98 26.56
C GLU A 336 -5.18 9.29 26.64
N LEU A 337 -5.75 10.36 26.07
CA LEU A 337 -5.19 11.70 26.15
C LEU A 337 -5.51 12.33 27.49
N ARG A 338 -4.51 12.95 28.11
CA ARG A 338 -4.61 13.46 29.49
C ARG A 338 -4.44 14.97 29.60
N ALA A 339 -3.69 15.57 28.69
CA ALA A 339 -3.49 17.01 28.61
C ALA A 339 -3.25 17.43 27.17
N GLY A 340 -3.39 18.71 26.87
CA GLY A 340 -3.21 19.20 25.52
C GLY A 340 -3.10 20.70 25.45
N VAL A 341 -2.47 21.15 24.37
CA VAL A 341 -2.28 22.56 24.06
C VAL A 341 -2.81 22.79 22.66
N ALA A 342 -3.91 23.55 22.57
CA ALA A 342 -4.42 24.03 21.29
C ALA A 342 -3.55 25.21 20.82
N VAL A 343 -3.06 25.09 19.59
CA VAL A 343 -2.32 26.11 18.86
C VAL A 343 -3.21 26.58 17.72
N THR A 344 -3.41 27.90 17.61
CA THR A 344 -4.19 28.46 16.50
C THR A 344 -3.53 28.16 15.15
N GLU A 345 -4.30 28.19 14.06
CA GLU A 345 -3.79 27.97 12.71
C GLU A 345 -2.62 28.92 12.36
N ASP A 346 -2.75 30.20 12.68
CA ASP A 346 -1.69 31.20 12.44
C ASP A 346 -0.43 30.94 13.26
N GLY A 347 -0.60 30.55 14.53
CA GLY A 347 0.51 30.18 15.41
C GLY A 347 1.26 28.96 14.89
N TRP A 348 0.52 27.92 14.49
CA TRP A 348 1.12 26.70 13.95
C TRP A 348 1.85 26.97 12.62
N HIS A 349 1.28 27.80 11.75
CA HIS A 349 1.97 28.27 10.55
C HIS A 349 3.25 29.06 10.86
N ALA A 350 3.29 29.86 11.92
CA ALA A 350 4.51 30.57 12.32
C ALA A 350 5.61 29.62 12.78
N VAL A 351 5.25 28.63 13.60
CA VAL A 351 6.15 27.57 14.11
C VAL A 351 6.72 26.75 12.96
N THR A 352 5.87 26.23 12.07
CA THR A 352 6.29 25.40 10.93
C THR A 352 7.18 26.17 9.94
N ARG A 353 6.91 27.46 9.68
CA ARG A 353 7.78 28.30 8.84
C ARG A 353 9.21 28.44 9.38
N ARG A 354 9.41 28.25 10.68
CA ARG A 354 10.72 28.27 11.34
C ARG A 354 11.24 26.86 11.67
N ALA A 355 10.57 25.80 11.19
CA ALA A 355 10.90 24.40 11.50
C ALA A 355 10.94 24.09 13.01
N LEU A 356 10.08 24.75 13.79
CA LEU A 356 9.97 24.59 15.24
C LEU A 356 8.86 23.60 15.65
N ASP A 357 8.19 22.95 14.70
CA ASP A 357 7.05 22.06 14.91
C ASP A 357 7.44 20.78 15.67
N LEU A 358 8.63 20.24 15.39
CA LEU A 358 9.18 19.13 16.18
C LEU A 358 9.45 19.56 17.62
N ALA A 359 10.11 20.71 17.82
CA ALA A 359 10.38 21.23 19.16
C ALA A 359 9.10 21.52 19.94
N ALA A 360 8.07 22.05 19.27
CA ALA A 360 6.77 22.32 19.90
C ALA A 360 6.05 21.03 20.30
N THR A 361 6.19 19.98 19.49
CA THR A 361 5.66 18.64 19.80
C THR A 361 6.42 18.00 20.97
N GLN A 362 7.75 18.07 20.96
CA GLN A 362 8.60 17.55 22.03
C GLN A 362 8.39 18.28 23.36
N ALA A 363 8.11 19.59 23.33
CA ALA A 363 7.82 20.36 24.54
C ALA A 363 6.57 19.84 25.29
N ALA A 364 5.68 19.15 24.60
CA ALA A 364 4.48 18.53 25.16
C ALA A 364 4.71 17.09 25.70
N GLU A 365 5.88 16.49 25.46
CA GLU A 365 6.23 15.18 26.03
C GLU A 365 6.40 15.26 27.56
N GLY A 366 6.27 14.13 28.24
CA GLY A 366 6.32 14.01 29.70
C GLY A 366 5.02 13.44 30.27
N THR A 367 4.91 13.32 31.59
CA THR A 367 3.69 12.85 32.27
C THR A 367 3.10 13.89 33.23
N ASP A 368 3.74 15.05 33.31
CA ASP A 368 3.42 16.15 34.19
C ASP A 368 2.12 16.86 33.80
N GLY A 369 1.77 16.86 32.50
CA GLY A 369 0.50 17.36 32.00
C GLY A 369 -0.71 16.66 32.65
N ASN A 370 -0.56 15.43 33.12
CA ASN A 370 -1.60 14.72 33.88
C ASN A 370 -1.98 15.41 35.18
N THR A 371 -1.05 16.15 35.78
CA THR A 371 -1.20 16.80 37.10
C THR A 371 -1.16 18.33 37.02
N ASP A 372 -0.43 18.87 36.04
CA ASP A 372 -0.24 20.30 35.81
C ASP A 372 -0.23 20.61 34.30
N PRO A 373 -1.42 20.73 33.67
CA PRO A 373 -1.53 21.13 32.28
C PRO A 373 -0.90 22.52 31.98
N ALA A 374 -0.79 23.40 32.97
CA ALA A 374 -0.24 24.74 32.78
C ALA A 374 1.27 24.68 32.51
N ALA A 375 2.00 23.82 33.23
CA ALA A 375 3.44 23.60 33.01
C ALA A 375 3.74 23.10 31.59
N MET A 376 2.92 22.19 31.07
CA MET A 376 3.00 21.75 29.67
C MET A 376 2.76 22.92 28.70
N GLY A 377 1.73 23.74 28.97
CA GLY A 377 1.42 24.94 28.20
C GLY A 377 2.56 25.96 28.16
N GLU A 378 3.25 26.16 29.28
CA GLU A 378 4.41 27.07 29.37
C GLU A 378 5.57 26.59 28.49
N ARG A 379 5.93 25.31 28.52
CA ARG A 379 6.99 24.77 27.65
C ARG A 379 6.67 24.94 26.18
N VAL A 380 5.44 24.62 25.77
CA VAL A 380 5.00 24.81 24.38
C VAL A 380 5.04 26.30 24.01
N ARG A 381 4.58 27.19 24.91
CA ARG A 381 4.62 28.65 24.70
C ARG A 381 6.04 29.18 24.52
N GLU A 382 7.02 28.68 25.28
CA GLU A 382 8.43 29.06 25.14
C GLU A 382 8.96 28.73 23.74
N VAL A 383 8.64 27.55 23.21
CA VAL A 383 9.01 27.20 21.83
C VAL A 383 8.33 28.12 20.81
N LEU A 384 7.03 28.38 21.00
CA LEU A 384 6.25 29.25 20.12
C LEU A 384 6.70 30.72 20.16
N ALA A 385 7.30 31.17 21.26
CA ALA A 385 7.90 32.49 21.36
C ALA A 385 9.06 32.69 20.36
N HIS A 386 9.83 31.63 20.08
CA HIS A 386 10.85 31.66 19.01
C HIS A 386 10.25 31.81 17.61
N ALA A 387 8.92 31.71 17.46
CA ALA A 387 8.17 31.97 16.23
C ALA A 387 7.32 33.24 16.27
N ASP A 388 7.46 34.09 17.31
CA ASP A 388 6.59 35.24 17.58
C ASP A 388 5.11 34.84 17.72
N ALA A 389 4.86 33.65 18.25
CA ALA A 389 3.54 33.01 18.34
C ALA A 389 3.15 32.59 19.77
N ALA A 390 3.77 33.17 20.80
CA ALA A 390 3.52 32.81 22.20
C ALA A 390 2.03 32.94 22.62
N ASP A 391 1.33 33.93 22.07
CA ASP A 391 -0.09 34.19 22.37
C ASP A 391 -1.06 33.29 21.58
N ALA A 392 -0.54 32.44 20.70
CA ALA A 392 -1.34 31.50 19.89
C ALA A 392 -1.68 30.20 20.64
N VAL A 393 -1.48 30.17 21.96
CA VAL A 393 -1.53 28.97 22.79
C VAL A 393 -2.72 29.02 23.75
N VAL A 394 -3.55 27.98 23.71
CA VAL A 394 -4.63 27.73 24.67
C VAL A 394 -4.38 26.39 25.34
N VAL A 395 -4.19 26.39 26.66
CA VAL A 395 -4.04 25.17 27.45
C VAL A 395 -5.42 24.54 27.61
N LEU A 396 -5.54 23.26 27.27
CA LEU A 396 -6.77 22.49 27.38
C LEU A 396 -6.78 21.68 28.68
N THR A 397 -7.91 21.64 29.35
CA THR A 397 -8.17 20.71 30.44
C THR A 397 -8.28 19.28 29.91
N SER A 398 -8.09 18.28 30.79
CA SER A 398 -8.26 16.87 30.40
C SER A 398 -9.64 16.57 29.80
N GLY A 399 -10.69 17.25 30.28
CA GLY A 399 -12.04 17.13 29.74
C GLY A 399 -12.17 17.68 28.32
N GLU A 400 -11.61 18.87 28.06
CA GLU A 400 -11.63 19.49 26.72
C GLU A 400 -10.79 18.71 25.71
N VAL A 401 -9.65 18.13 26.12
CA VAL A 401 -8.84 17.27 25.26
C VAL A 401 -9.60 15.98 24.92
N ALA A 402 -10.28 15.38 25.90
CA ALA A 402 -11.08 14.18 25.69
C ALA A 402 -12.29 14.45 24.77
N GLU A 403 -12.94 15.60 24.92
CA GLU A 403 -14.06 16.03 24.07
C GLU A 403 -13.58 16.28 22.63
N ALA A 404 -12.49 17.05 22.44
CA ALA A 404 -11.91 17.27 21.12
C ALA A 404 -11.50 15.96 20.42
N TYR A 405 -10.99 15.00 21.19
CA TYR A 405 -10.66 13.68 20.69
C TYR A 405 -11.90 12.87 20.32
N ALA A 406 -12.95 12.90 21.14
CA ALA A 406 -14.21 12.23 20.86
C ALA A 406 -14.88 12.79 19.59
N ASP A 407 -14.88 14.11 19.41
CA ASP A 407 -15.40 14.77 18.21
C ASP A 407 -14.61 14.38 16.96
N MET A 408 -13.27 14.30 17.08
CA MET A 408 -12.43 13.78 16.01
C MET A 408 -12.84 12.34 15.67
N LEU A 409 -12.93 11.44 16.65
CA LEU A 409 -13.35 10.05 16.44
C LEU A 409 -14.74 9.93 15.81
N ALA A 410 -15.69 10.79 16.19
CA ALA A 410 -17.04 10.83 15.62
C ALA A 410 -17.02 11.26 14.14
N ALA A 411 -16.23 12.30 13.80
CA ALA A 411 -16.03 12.71 12.41
C ALA A 411 -15.39 11.60 11.56
N LEU A 412 -14.50 10.79 12.16
CA LEU A 412 -13.91 9.62 11.52
C LEU A 412 -14.91 8.50 11.28
N ALA A 413 -15.75 8.21 12.28
CA ALA A 413 -16.81 7.21 12.15
C ALA A 413 -17.76 7.57 11.00
N LEU A 414 -18.18 8.84 10.90
CA LEU A 414 -19.03 9.32 9.81
C LEU A 414 -18.36 9.12 8.44
N ARG A 415 -17.08 9.48 8.29
CA ARG A 415 -16.34 9.24 7.03
C ARG A 415 -16.26 7.77 6.65
N ARG A 416 -16.05 6.88 7.63
CA ARG A 416 -16.03 5.43 7.40
C ARG A 416 -17.40 4.93 6.92
N GLU A 417 -18.48 5.43 7.49
CA GLU A 417 -19.85 5.11 7.05
C GLU A 417 -20.13 5.62 5.63
N GLU A 418 -19.71 6.84 5.30
CA GLU A 418 -19.80 7.40 3.95
C GLU A 418 -18.99 6.57 2.94
N ALA A 419 -17.78 6.16 3.31
CA ALA A 419 -16.95 5.29 2.50
C ALA A 419 -17.59 3.90 2.30
N ALA A 420 -18.19 3.32 3.34
CA ALA A 420 -18.92 2.07 3.24
C ALA A 420 -20.16 2.20 2.35
N ALA A 421 -20.89 3.32 2.45
CA ALA A 421 -22.03 3.61 1.59
C ALA A 421 -21.63 3.79 0.12
N ARG A 422 -20.49 4.44 -0.16
CA ARG A 422 -19.94 4.55 -1.52
C ARG A 422 -19.60 3.17 -2.09
N ARG A 423 -18.93 2.31 -1.31
CA ARG A 423 -18.59 0.95 -1.75
C ARG A 423 -19.81 0.08 -2.03
N ARG A 424 -20.88 0.21 -1.22
CA ARG A 424 -22.16 -0.46 -1.50
C ARG A 424 -22.74 -0.02 -2.85
N ARG A 425 -22.74 1.29 -3.14
CA ARG A 425 -23.18 1.80 -4.45
C ARG A 425 -22.33 1.27 -5.60
N GLU A 426 -21.00 1.26 -5.46
CA GLU A 426 -20.11 0.70 -6.48
C GLU A 426 -20.38 -0.80 -6.73
N GLN A 427 -20.71 -1.56 -5.67
CA GLN A 427 -21.11 -2.97 -5.80
C GLN A 427 -22.46 -3.17 -6.48
N ASP A 428 -23.41 -2.25 -6.25
CA ASP A 428 -24.73 -2.28 -6.89
C ASP A 428 -24.62 -1.88 -8.38
N ASP A 429 -23.87 -0.82 -8.68
CA ASP A 429 -23.58 -0.38 -10.05
C ASP A 429 -22.87 -1.50 -10.85
N ASP A 430 -21.91 -2.21 -10.23
CA ASP A 430 -21.26 -3.36 -10.84
C ASP A 430 -22.20 -4.54 -11.12
N GLN A 431 -23.25 -4.71 -10.29
CA GLN A 431 -24.26 -5.76 -10.48
C GLN A 431 -25.23 -5.41 -11.62
N ASP A 432 -25.59 -4.13 -11.75
CA ASP A 432 -26.42 -3.61 -12.83
C ASP A 432 -25.69 -3.67 -14.16
N ASP A 433 -24.43 -3.18 -14.22
CA ASP A 433 -23.55 -3.34 -15.38
C ASP A 433 -23.46 -4.81 -15.79
N ASP A 434 -23.34 -5.74 -14.82
CA ASP A 434 -23.32 -7.17 -15.09
C ASP A 434 -24.63 -7.74 -15.64
N ALA A 435 -25.78 -7.23 -15.18
CA ALA A 435 -27.08 -7.62 -15.71
C ALA A 435 -27.20 -7.20 -17.18
N ASP A 436 -26.81 -5.96 -17.50
CA ASP A 436 -26.82 -5.41 -18.86
C ASP A 436 -25.85 -6.16 -19.78
N ASP A 437 -24.62 -6.41 -19.33
CA ASP A 437 -23.60 -7.15 -20.08
C ASP A 437 -24.05 -8.59 -20.39
N ARG A 438 -24.78 -9.23 -19.45
CA ARG A 438 -25.39 -10.55 -19.64
C ARG A 438 -26.53 -10.49 -20.66
N GLN A 439 -27.39 -9.49 -20.55
CA GLN A 439 -28.52 -9.30 -21.47
C GLN A 439 -28.03 -9.03 -22.90
N GLU A 440 -27.01 -8.21 -23.07
CA GLU A 440 -26.42 -7.90 -24.37
C GLU A 440 -25.70 -9.12 -24.97
N ARG A 441 -24.98 -9.90 -24.15
CA ARG A 441 -24.39 -11.17 -24.59
C ARG A 441 -25.45 -12.17 -25.04
N ALA A 442 -26.56 -12.29 -24.30
CA ALA A 442 -27.69 -13.15 -24.67
C ALA A 442 -28.34 -12.69 -25.98
N ALA A 443 -28.58 -11.38 -26.14
CA ALA A 443 -29.13 -10.79 -27.36
C ALA A 443 -28.23 -11.07 -28.59
N ARG A 444 -26.92 -10.88 -28.46
CA ARG A 444 -25.94 -11.18 -29.52
C ARG A 444 -25.89 -12.67 -29.86
N HIS A 445 -26.09 -13.56 -28.89
CA HIS A 445 -26.15 -15.01 -29.13
C HIS A 445 -27.43 -15.41 -29.87
N ILE A 446 -28.59 -14.91 -29.44
CA ILE A 446 -29.88 -15.14 -30.11
C ILE A 446 -29.86 -14.62 -31.55
N ALA A 447 -29.29 -13.44 -31.79
CA ALA A 447 -29.14 -12.88 -33.13
C ALA A 447 -28.25 -13.75 -34.05
N ARG A 448 -27.24 -14.43 -33.50
CA ARG A 448 -26.38 -15.36 -34.25
C ARG A 448 -27.01 -16.71 -34.54
N LEU A 449 -27.99 -17.15 -33.75
CA LEU A 449 -28.74 -18.39 -34.00
C LEU A 449 -29.88 -18.21 -35.01
N ARG A 450 -30.28 -16.95 -35.27
CA ARG A 450 -31.34 -16.58 -36.23
C ARG A 450 -30.83 -16.30 -37.64
N ASN A 451 -29.52 -16.17 -37.81
CA ASN A 451 -28.81 -16.12 -39.09
C ASN A 451 -28.11 -17.44 -39.32
#